data_AF-A0A023BU01-F1
#
_entry.id   AF-A0A023BU01-F1
#
_cell.length_a   1.000
_cell.length_b   1.000
_cell.length_c   1.000
_cell.angle_alpha   90.00
_cell.angle_beta   90.00
_cell.angle_gamma   90.00
#
_symmetry.space_group_name_H-M   'P 1'
#
loop_
_entity.id
_entity.type
_entity.pdbx_description
1 polymer ?
#
loop_
_entity_poly.entity_id
_entity_poly.type
_entity_poly.pdbx_seq_one_letter_code
_entity_poly.pdbx_strand_id
1 'polypeptide(L)'
;MTFKDIYTSALNFWIPEIDISDGQSVGNNGGYFPALSKMWDQAEIKAVDEPELIHLMIWAIFCGYHKKAVENFQNEIKKVFLAELDQGYIKNRFEESLFDNGSNDYNEVKKEYIRK
;
A
#
# COMPACT_ATOMS: atom_id res chain seq x y z
N MET A 1 14.76 10.22 -5.84
CA MET A 1 13.59 10.63 -5.01
C MET A 1 13.73 10.02 -3.60
N THR A 2 13.29 10.61 -2.48
CA THR A 2 13.35 9.97 -1.13
C THR A 2 12.15 9.06 -0.91
N PHE A 3 12.26 8.02 -0.07
CA PHE A 3 11.09 7.24 0.36
C PHE A 3 9.94 8.16 0.80
N LYS A 4 10.26 9.21 1.55
CA LYS A 4 9.28 10.19 2.02
C LYS A 4 8.59 10.92 0.86
N ASP A 5 9.34 11.37 -0.14
CA ASP A 5 8.76 12.06 -1.31
C ASP A 5 7.83 11.11 -2.08
N ILE A 6 8.30 9.88 -2.32
CA ILE A 6 7.55 8.83 -3.02
C ILE A 6 6.25 8.52 -2.28
N TYR A 7 6.37 8.29 -0.97
CA TYR A 7 5.26 8.01 -0.09
C TYR A 7 4.26 9.16 -0.11
N THR A 8 4.70 10.40 0.09
CA THR A 8 3.84 11.59 0.05
C THR A 8 3.15 11.76 -1.30
N SER A 9 3.83 11.52 -2.42
CA SER A 9 3.22 11.55 -3.74
C SER A 9 2.14 10.48 -3.89
N ALA A 10 2.44 9.24 -3.48
CA ALA A 10 1.53 8.11 -3.60
C ALA A 10 0.27 8.26 -2.73
N LEU A 11 0.37 8.93 -1.56
CA LEU A 11 -0.79 9.20 -0.70
C LEU A 11 -1.90 10.00 -1.40
N ASN A 12 -1.57 10.83 -2.40
CA ASN A 12 -2.56 11.65 -3.11
C ASN A 12 -3.58 10.81 -3.90
N PHE A 13 -3.29 9.54 -4.17
CA PHE A 13 -4.19 8.65 -4.89
C PHE A 13 -5.23 7.98 -3.98
N TRP A 14 -5.02 8.03 -2.65
CA TRP A 14 -5.83 7.37 -1.65
C TRP A 14 -6.84 8.33 -1.00
N ILE A 15 -7.96 7.77 -0.55
CA ILE A 15 -8.95 8.50 0.24
C ILE A 15 -8.60 8.45 1.74
N PRO A 16 -8.99 9.46 2.54
CA PRO A 16 -8.59 9.53 3.95
C PRO A 16 -9.13 8.40 4.84
N GLU A 17 -10.27 7.81 4.47
CA GLU A 17 -11.00 6.80 5.22
C GLU A 17 -11.56 5.74 4.26
N ILE A 18 -11.46 4.47 4.63
CA ILE A 18 -12.05 3.35 3.89
C ILE A 18 -12.94 2.55 4.84
N ASP A 19 -14.18 2.30 4.43
CA ASP A 19 -15.10 1.37 5.08
C ASP A 19 -14.68 -0.08 4.75
N ILE A 20 -14.53 -0.90 5.79
CA ILE A 20 -14.11 -2.30 5.72
C ILE A 20 -15.17 -3.25 6.30
N SER A 21 -16.40 -2.78 6.45
CA SER A 21 -17.53 -3.58 6.96
C SER A 21 -17.86 -4.79 6.09
N ASP A 22 -17.45 -4.76 4.82
CA ASP A 22 -17.61 -5.83 3.85
C ASP A 22 -16.55 -6.94 3.97
N GLY A 23 -15.72 -6.92 5.02
CA GLY A 23 -14.71 -7.91 5.30
C GLY A 23 -15.26 -9.34 5.38
N GLN A 24 -14.62 -10.26 4.66
CA GLN A 24 -14.97 -11.68 4.58
C GLN A 24 -13.79 -12.56 4.97
N SER A 25 -14.09 -13.69 5.61
CA SER A 25 -13.10 -14.70 6.02
C SER A 25 -11.93 -14.10 6.81
N VAL A 26 -12.21 -13.08 7.63
CA VAL A 26 -11.20 -12.39 8.43
C VAL A 26 -10.78 -13.29 9.59
N GLY A 27 -9.50 -13.63 9.64
CA GLY A 27 -8.89 -14.45 10.69
C GLY A 27 -7.43 -14.08 10.91
N ASN A 28 -6.71 -14.92 11.66
CA ASN A 28 -5.32 -14.63 12.05
C ASN A 28 -4.33 -14.56 10.88
N ASN A 29 -4.69 -15.10 9.72
CA ASN A 29 -3.84 -15.17 8.54
C ASN A 29 -4.25 -14.16 7.44
N GLY A 30 -5.16 -13.24 7.73
CA GLY A 30 -5.64 -12.24 6.78
C GLY A 30 -7.15 -12.20 6.65
N GLY A 31 -7.64 -11.55 5.59
CA GLY A 31 -9.04 -11.42 5.26
C GLY A 31 -9.22 -10.84 3.87
N TYR A 32 -10.43 -10.92 3.33
CA TYR A 32 -10.78 -10.31 2.04
C TYR A 32 -11.67 -9.09 2.27
N PHE A 33 -11.31 -7.95 1.69
CA PHE A 33 -12.01 -6.67 1.85
C PHE A 33 -12.31 -6.07 0.47
N PRO A 34 -13.46 -6.39 -0.15
CA PRO A 34 -13.79 -5.94 -1.51
C PRO A 34 -13.69 -4.42 -1.72
N ALA A 35 -14.16 -3.61 -0.76
CA ALA A 35 -14.11 -2.16 -0.81
C ALA A 35 -12.66 -1.66 -0.84
N LEU A 36 -11.80 -2.25 -0.01
CA LEU A 36 -10.37 -1.92 0.01
C LEU A 36 -9.68 -2.33 -1.30
N SER A 37 -9.96 -3.52 -1.84
CA SER A 37 -9.44 -3.94 -3.15
C SER A 37 -9.85 -2.96 -4.27
N LYS A 38 -11.10 -2.51 -4.26
CA LYS A 38 -11.58 -1.50 -5.22
C LYS A 38 -10.87 -0.15 -5.06
N MET A 39 -10.51 0.24 -3.83
CA MET A 39 -9.74 1.47 -3.61
C MET A 39 -8.31 1.36 -4.15
N TRP A 40 -7.71 0.18 -4.06
CA TRP A 40 -6.42 -0.08 -4.71
C TRP A 40 -6.53 0.05 -6.23
N ASP A 41 -7.51 -0.60 -6.86
CA ASP A 41 -7.74 -0.48 -8.32
C ASP A 41 -7.89 0.99 -8.74
N GLN A 42 -8.63 1.78 -7.96
CA GLN A 42 -8.80 3.21 -8.23
C GLN A 42 -7.52 4.01 -8.07
N ALA A 43 -6.67 3.67 -7.08
CA ALA A 43 -5.39 4.33 -6.90
C ALA A 43 -4.46 4.05 -8.10
N GLU A 44 -4.40 2.80 -8.55
CA GLU A 44 -3.64 2.39 -9.74
C GLU A 44 -4.12 3.10 -11.01
N ILE A 45 -5.44 3.19 -11.22
CA ILE A 45 -6.02 3.90 -12.37
C ILE A 45 -5.65 5.39 -12.36
N LYS A 46 -5.70 6.04 -11.20
CA LYS A 46 -5.33 7.47 -11.09
C LYS A 46 -3.85 7.71 -11.31
N ALA A 47 -3.01 6.71 -11.02
CA ALA A 47 -1.57 6.78 -11.15
C ALA A 47 -1.06 6.26 -12.51
N VAL A 48 -1.93 6.03 -13.50
CA VAL A 48 -1.57 5.39 -14.78
C VAL A 48 -0.38 6.04 -15.52
N ASP A 49 -0.18 7.35 -15.36
CA ASP A 49 0.90 8.11 -15.99
C ASP A 49 2.10 8.35 -15.06
N GLU A 50 2.07 7.77 -13.84
CA GLU A 50 3.14 7.91 -12.86
C GLU A 50 4.27 6.89 -13.09
N PRO A 51 5.49 7.16 -12.59
CA PRO A 51 6.58 6.19 -12.64
C PRO A 51 6.24 4.89 -11.90
N GLU A 52 6.81 3.76 -12.33
CA GLU A 52 6.64 2.44 -11.69
C GLU A 52 6.88 2.45 -10.18
N LEU A 53 7.77 3.33 -9.72
CA LEU A 53 8.09 3.48 -8.31
C LEU A 53 6.88 3.95 -7.49
N ILE A 54 6.00 4.78 -8.08
CA ILE A 54 4.73 5.19 -7.47
C ILE A 54 3.75 4.02 -7.42
N HIS A 55 3.63 3.23 -8.49
CA HIS A 55 2.81 2.01 -8.49
C HIS A 55 3.26 1.02 -7.41
N LEU A 56 4.58 0.82 -7.27
CA LEU A 56 5.13 -0.02 -6.21
C LEU A 56 4.82 0.52 -4.80
N MET A 57 4.81 1.84 -4.64
CA MET A 57 4.40 2.48 -3.38
C MET A 57 2.89 2.34 -3.13
N ILE A 58 2.05 2.43 -4.16
CA ILE A 58 0.60 2.18 -4.06
C ILE A 58 0.35 0.76 -3.56
N TRP A 59 1.05 -0.24 -4.10
CA TRP A 59 1.03 -1.61 -3.59
C TRP A 59 1.46 -1.71 -2.11
N ALA A 60 2.53 -1.03 -1.72
CA ALA A 60 3.00 -1.04 -0.34
C ALA A 60 2.00 -0.38 0.62
N ILE A 61 1.36 0.72 0.21
CA ILE A 61 0.28 1.38 0.97
C ILE A 61 -0.93 0.46 1.09
N PHE A 62 -1.33 -0.22 0.00
CA PHE A 62 -2.40 -1.23 0.03
C PHE A 62 -2.10 -2.34 1.06
N CYS A 63 -0.87 -2.85 1.10
CA CYS A 63 -0.45 -3.81 2.13
C CYS A 63 -0.65 -3.24 3.55
N GLY A 64 -0.32 -1.96 3.75
CA GLY A 64 -0.52 -1.25 5.02
C GLY A 64 -2.00 -1.14 5.41
N TYR A 65 -2.86 -0.74 4.48
CA TYR A 65 -4.30 -0.74 4.68
C TYR A 65 -4.83 -2.13 5.01
N HIS A 66 -4.39 -3.16 4.30
CA HIS A 66 -4.88 -4.53 4.48
C HIS A 66 -4.53 -5.07 5.87
N LYS A 67 -3.28 -4.88 6.32
CA LYS A 67 -2.86 -5.19 7.69
C LYS A 67 -3.75 -4.48 8.72
N LYS A 68 -3.93 -3.17 8.55
CA LYS A 68 -4.75 -2.36 9.46
C LYS A 68 -6.23 -2.76 9.41
N ALA A 69 -6.73 -3.18 8.26
CA ALA A 69 -8.11 -3.63 8.10
C ALA A 69 -8.38 -4.92 8.89
N VAL A 70 -7.45 -5.88 8.85
CA VAL A 70 -7.53 -7.10 9.68
C VAL A 70 -7.54 -6.74 11.16
N GLU A 71 -6.59 -5.90 11.60
CA GLU A 71 -6.50 -5.45 13.00
C GLU A 71 -7.80 -4.76 13.45
N ASN A 72 -8.30 -3.80 12.67
CA ASN A 72 -9.50 -3.05 13.01
C ASN A 72 -10.73 -3.97 13.02
N PHE A 73 -10.89 -4.84 12.02
CA PHE A 73 -12.03 -5.74 11.95
C PHE A 73 -12.07 -6.74 13.11
N GLN A 74 -10.92 -7.25 13.56
CA GLN A 74 -10.79 -8.10 14.75
C GLN A 74 -11.15 -7.36 16.05
N ASN A 75 -10.94 -6.05 16.09
CA ASN A 75 -11.34 -5.16 17.18
C ASN A 75 -12.74 -4.53 16.98
N GLU A 76 -13.55 -5.08 16.09
CA GLU A 76 -14.90 -4.61 15.76
C GLU A 76 -14.99 -3.18 15.19
N ILE A 77 -13.86 -2.61 14.76
CA ILE A 77 -13.77 -1.32 14.09
C ILE A 77 -13.94 -1.55 12.58
N LYS A 78 -14.90 -0.86 11.96
CA LYS A 78 -15.28 -1.07 10.54
C LYS A 78 -14.71 -0.05 9.57
N LYS A 79 -13.69 0.70 9.99
CA LYS A 79 -13.05 1.74 9.20
C LYS A 79 -11.54 1.65 9.31
N VAL A 80 -10.83 2.10 8.29
CA VAL A 80 -9.38 2.34 8.34
C VAL A 80 -9.09 3.76 7.90
N PHE A 81 -8.31 4.48 8.70
CA PHE A 81 -7.87 5.84 8.37
C PHE A 81 -6.45 5.84 7.83
N LEU A 82 -6.21 6.64 6.80
CA LEU A 82 -4.90 6.80 6.18
C LEU A 82 -3.83 7.27 7.18
N ALA A 83 -4.22 8.12 8.12
CA ALA A 83 -3.33 8.65 9.15
C ALA A 83 -2.88 7.61 10.19
N GLU A 84 -3.53 6.45 10.26
CA GLU A 84 -3.22 5.38 11.22
C GLU A 84 -2.32 4.30 10.64
N LEU A 85 -1.95 4.41 9.36
CA LEU A 85 -1.13 3.42 8.71
C LEU A 85 0.30 3.43 9.26
N ASP A 86 0.82 2.23 9.51
CA ASP A 86 2.19 2.02 9.96
C ASP A 86 3.16 2.28 8.80
N GLN A 87 3.74 3.48 8.79
CA GLN A 87 4.71 3.90 7.78
C GLN A 87 5.97 3.02 7.78
N GLY A 88 6.37 2.46 8.93
CA GLY A 88 7.52 1.56 9.02
C GLY A 88 7.25 0.25 8.30
N TYR A 89 6.07 -0.33 8.51
CA TYR A 89 5.62 -1.52 7.77
C TYR A 89 5.51 -1.25 6.26
N ILE A 90 4.92 -0.12 5.86
CA ILE A 90 4.82 0.26 4.43
C ILE A 90 6.21 0.39 3.81
N LYS A 91 7.15 1.03 4.51
CA LYS A 91 8.54 1.13 4.05
C LYS A 91 9.16 -0.24 3.82
N ASN A 92 9.03 -1.15 4.79
CA ASN A 92 9.57 -2.50 4.67
C ASN A 92 8.96 -3.23 3.47
N ARG A 93 7.63 -3.16 3.26
CA ARG A 93 6.96 -3.78 2.10
C ARG A 93 7.41 -3.19 0.77
N PHE A 94 7.57 -1.87 0.72
CA PHE A 94 8.08 -1.16 -0.46
C PHE A 94 9.50 -1.63 -0.78
N GLU A 95 10.40 -1.64 0.20
CA GLU A 95 11.79 -2.04 0.02
C GLU A 95 11.91 -3.54 -0.30
N GLU A 96 11.17 -4.42 0.37
CA GLU A 96 11.11 -5.85 0.04
C GLU A 96 10.69 -6.08 -1.43
N SER A 97 9.65 -5.37 -1.89
CA SER A 97 9.16 -5.50 -3.26
C SER A 97 10.15 -4.88 -4.26
N LEU A 98 10.78 -3.76 -3.90
CA LEU A 98 11.75 -3.07 -4.73
C LEU A 98 13.02 -3.91 -4.89
N PHE A 99 13.49 -4.55 -3.81
CA PHE A 99 14.74 -5.30 -3.75
C PHE A 99 14.58 -6.80 -3.94
N ASP A 100 13.38 -7.27 -4.31
CA ASP A 100 13.19 -8.68 -4.63
C ASP A 100 14.21 -9.09 -5.71
N ASN A 101 15.02 -10.10 -5.39
CA ASN A 101 16.13 -10.58 -6.22
C ASN A 101 15.64 -11.60 -7.25
N GLY A 102 14.36 -12.00 -7.20
CA GLY A 102 13.74 -12.92 -8.16
C GLY A 102 13.24 -12.25 -9.44
N SER A 103 13.03 -10.93 -9.45
CA SER A 103 12.59 -10.17 -10.63
C SER A 103 13.62 -9.11 -11.03
N ASN A 104 13.89 -9.02 -12.33
CA ASN A 104 14.72 -7.95 -12.91
C ASN A 104 13.91 -6.67 -13.18
N ASP A 105 12.61 -6.69 -12.88
CA ASP A 105 11.62 -5.71 -13.33
C ASP A 105 11.91 -4.30 -12.80
N TYR A 106 12.52 -4.20 -11.61
CA TYR A 106 12.80 -2.91 -10.97
C TYR A 106 14.27 -2.49 -11.02
N ASN A 107 15.13 -3.09 -11.86
CA ASN A 107 16.57 -2.78 -11.84
C ASN A 107 16.92 -1.31 -12.14
N GLU A 108 16.18 -0.64 -13.02
CA GLU A 108 16.36 0.80 -13.26
C GLU A 108 15.81 1.64 -12.10
N VAL A 109 14.66 1.24 -11.55
CA VAL A 109 14.02 1.87 -10.39
C VAL A 109 14.90 1.77 -9.12
N LYS A 110 15.55 0.62 -8.91
CA LYS A 110 16.55 0.37 -7.86
C LYS A 110 17.69 1.39 -7.96
N LYS A 111 18.22 1.66 -9.15
CA LYS A 111 19.34 2.61 -9.34
C LYS A 111 18.95 4.04 -8.97
N GLU A 112 17.71 4.46 -9.23
CA GLU A 112 17.21 5.78 -8.84
C GLU A 112 17.01 5.93 -7.33
N TYR A 113 16.65 4.84 -6.65
CA TYR A 113 16.45 4.81 -5.20
C TYR A 113 17.76 4.69 -4.41
N ILE A 114 18.71 3.84 -4.87
CA ILE A 114 20.01 3.56 -4.20
C ILE A 114 21.03 4.69 -4.35
N ARG A 115 20.88 5.62 -5.30
CA ARG A 115 21.82 6.75 -5.55
C ARG A 115 21.88 7.81 -4.43
N LYS A 116 21.67 7.40 -3.17
CA LYS A 116 21.64 8.24 -1.98
C LYS A 116 22.65 7.81 -0.94
#